data_AF-A0A2T1G0I0-F1
#
_entry.id   AF-A0A2T1G0I0-F1
#
_cell.length_a   1.000
_cell.length_b   1.000
_cell.length_c   1.000
_cell.angle_alpha   90.00
_cell.angle_beta   90.00
_cell.angle_gamma   90.00
#
_symmetry.space_group_name_H-M   'P 1'
#
loop_
_entity.id
_entity.type
_entity.pdbx_description
1 polymer ?
#
loop_
_entity_poly.entity_id
_entity_poly.type
_entity_poly.pdbx_seq_one_letter_code
_entity_poly.pdbx_strand_id
1 'polypeptide(L)'
;MVKSLPYHPFLIESLRKNPALSAAYITATIEEIDPEPELLKQALTDIAEALGQPKMTPEEYELHLKKLDELLSQQGSDTIYNLGTWLNALGLKLTVAVCTDTEDNTANAEIPAELTV
;
A
#
# COMPACT_ATOMS: atom_id res chain seq x y z
N MET A 1 29.63 -7.26 -21.93
CA MET A 1 28.31 -7.54 -21.32
C MET A 1 28.03 -6.45 -20.32
N VAL A 2 26.87 -5.77 -20.43
CA VAL A 2 26.41 -4.84 -19.40
C VAL A 2 26.03 -5.69 -18.19
N LYS A 3 26.61 -5.39 -17.02
CA LYS A 3 26.31 -6.11 -15.78
C LYS A 3 24.89 -5.74 -15.35
N SER A 4 24.05 -6.73 -15.08
CA SER A 4 22.73 -6.49 -14.49
C SER A 4 22.90 -5.81 -13.13
N LEU A 5 22.02 -4.85 -12.84
CA LEU A 5 21.94 -4.27 -11.51
C LEU A 5 21.39 -5.32 -10.54
N PRO A 6 21.80 -5.31 -9.26
CA PRO A 6 21.15 -6.13 -8.24
C PRO A 6 19.67 -5.75 -8.16
N TYR A 7 18.79 -6.75 -8.08
CA TYR A 7 17.34 -6.56 -8.19
C TYR A 7 16.77 -5.67 -7.07
N HIS A 8 17.12 -5.96 -5.80
CA HIS A 8 16.54 -5.25 -4.65
C HIS A 8 16.83 -3.74 -4.66
N PRO A 9 18.09 -3.26 -4.79
CA PRO A 9 18.37 -1.83 -4.91
C PRO A 9 17.63 -1.15 -6.06
N PHE A 10 17.51 -1.84 -7.20
CA PHE A 10 16.77 -1.32 -8.36
C PHE A 10 15.27 -1.18 -8.07
N LEU A 11 14.66 -2.16 -7.40
CA LEU A 11 13.26 -2.13 -6.99
C LEU A 11 13.00 -0.95 -6.04
N ILE A 12 13.77 -0.86 -4.96
CA ILE A 12 13.62 0.21 -3.95
C ILE A 12 13.77 1.60 -4.56
N GLU A 13 14.75 1.78 -5.46
CA GLU A 13 14.92 3.05 -6.19
C GLU A 13 13.72 3.38 -7.09
N SER A 14 13.18 2.37 -7.78
CA SER A 14 12.02 2.54 -8.67
C SER A 14 10.75 2.91 -7.90
N LEU A 15 10.48 2.21 -6.80
CA LEU A 15 9.34 2.47 -5.92
C LEU A 15 9.41 3.88 -5.31
N ARG A 16 10.60 4.31 -4.88
CA ARG A 16 10.84 5.64 -4.31
C ARG A 16 10.56 6.77 -5.30
N LYS A 17 10.96 6.59 -6.56
CA LYS A 17 10.82 7.63 -7.60
C LYS A 17 9.40 7.76 -8.13
N ASN A 18 8.59 6.71 -8.02
CA ASN A 18 7.24 6.68 -8.59
C ASN A 18 6.22 6.17 -7.56
N PRO A 19 5.52 7.07 -6.84
CA PRO A 19 4.45 6.69 -5.92
C PRO A 19 3.32 5.90 -6.55
N ALA A 20 3.02 6.12 -7.84
CA ALA A 20 2.01 5.33 -8.56
C ALA A 20 2.48 3.88 -8.77
N LEU A 21 3.78 3.66 -9.00
CA LEU A 21 4.37 2.31 -9.03
C LEU A 21 4.27 1.65 -7.66
N SER A 22 4.50 2.39 -6.57
CA SER A 22 4.31 1.90 -5.20
C SER A 22 2.88 1.42 -4.93
N ALA A 23 1.90 2.23 -5.32
CA ALA A 23 0.49 1.87 -5.22
C ALA A 23 0.12 0.63 -6.06
N ALA A 24 0.59 0.59 -7.31
CA ALA A 24 0.37 -0.53 -8.22
C ALA A 24 1.03 -1.83 -7.71
N TYR A 25 2.23 -1.73 -7.13
CA TYR A 25 2.97 -2.87 -6.59
C TYR A 25 2.20 -3.55 -5.45
N ILE A 26 1.72 -2.79 -4.46
CA ILE A 26 0.91 -3.36 -3.37
C ILE A 26 -0.43 -3.88 -3.89
N THR A 27 -1.08 -3.14 -4.80
CA THR A 27 -2.37 -3.57 -5.37
C THR A 27 -2.24 -4.91 -6.07
N ALA A 28 -1.20 -5.08 -6.90
CA ALA A 28 -0.93 -6.36 -7.57
C ALA A 28 -0.67 -7.48 -6.55
N THR A 29 0.07 -7.20 -5.47
CA THR A 29 0.30 -8.16 -4.40
C THR A 29 -0.99 -8.60 -3.69
N ILE A 30 -1.94 -7.69 -3.49
CA ILE A 30 -3.25 -8.00 -2.87
C ILE A 30 -4.14 -8.81 -3.82
N GLU A 31 -4.03 -8.57 -5.13
CA GLU A 31 -4.82 -9.25 -6.16
C GLU A 31 -4.27 -10.63 -6.56
N GLU A 32 -3.12 -11.04 -6.03
CA GLU A 32 -2.50 -12.34 -6.33
C GLU A 32 -3.41 -13.51 -5.94
N ILE A 33 -3.42 -14.56 -6.77
CA ILE A 33 -4.20 -15.78 -6.55
C ILE A 33 -3.31 -16.79 -5.83
N ASP A 34 -3.82 -17.35 -4.73
CA ASP A 34 -3.06 -18.26 -3.86
C ASP A 34 -1.69 -17.67 -3.44
N PRO A 35 -1.66 -16.46 -2.86
CA PRO A 35 -0.42 -15.78 -2.51
C PRO A 35 0.35 -16.53 -1.42
N GLU A 36 1.68 -16.44 -1.47
CA GLU A 36 2.49 -16.88 -0.34
C GLU A 36 2.15 -16.04 0.91
N PRO A 37 2.09 -16.64 2.11
CA PRO A 37 1.67 -15.92 3.33
C PRO A 37 2.48 -14.66 3.64
N GLU A 38 3.76 -14.66 3.28
CA GLU A 38 4.69 -13.55 3.52
C GLU A 38 4.71 -12.51 2.40
N LEU A 39 4.03 -12.73 1.27
CA LEU A 39 4.13 -11.89 0.08
C LEU A 39 3.69 -10.44 0.36
N LEU A 40 2.53 -10.26 1.00
CA LEU A 40 2.03 -8.92 1.36
C LEU A 40 2.96 -8.21 2.33
N LYS A 41 3.49 -8.93 3.31
CA LYS A 41 4.43 -8.40 4.30
C LYS A 41 5.74 -7.96 3.66
N GLN A 42 6.28 -8.77 2.75
CA GLN A 42 7.48 -8.41 1.99
C GLN A 42 7.22 -7.16 1.16
N ALA A 43 6.12 -7.12 0.40
CA ALA A 43 5.80 -5.98 -0.44
C ALA A 43 5.64 -4.67 0.36
N LEU A 44 4.98 -4.73 1.52
CA LEU A 44 4.84 -3.57 2.40
C LEU A 44 6.14 -3.17 3.08
N THR A 45 7.04 -4.12 3.36
CA THR A 45 8.39 -3.86 3.86
C THR A 45 9.25 -3.15 2.80
N ASP A 46 9.19 -3.59 1.54
CA ASP A 46 9.90 -2.95 0.42
C ASP A 46 9.43 -1.50 0.23
N ILE A 47 8.13 -1.26 0.40
CA ILE A 47 7.54 0.09 0.33
C ILE A 47 7.96 0.94 1.52
N ALA A 48 8.02 0.37 2.72
CA ALA A 48 8.55 1.07 3.89
C ALA A 48 10.02 1.47 3.67
N GLU A 49 10.86 0.58 3.12
CA GLU A 49 12.25 0.90 2.79
C GLU A 49 12.36 1.98 1.71
N ALA A 50 11.51 1.92 0.68
CA ALA A 50 11.50 2.89 -0.41
C ALA A 50 11.05 4.29 0.03
N LEU A 51 9.95 4.38 0.78
CA LEU A 51 9.25 5.64 1.08
C LEU A 51 9.42 6.15 2.51
N GLY A 52 9.80 5.30 3.46
CA GLY A 52 9.87 5.61 4.89
C GLY A 52 11.13 6.35 5.31
N GLN A 53 12.31 5.92 4.85
CA GLN A 53 13.60 6.55 5.20
C GLN A 53 13.66 8.08 5.01
N PRO A 54 13.13 8.68 3.92
CA PRO A 54 13.13 10.14 3.77
C PRO A 54 12.08 10.87 4.64
N LYS A 55 11.18 10.14 5.32
CA LYS A 55 10.02 10.72 6.03
C LYS A 55 10.03 10.48 7.54
N MET A 56 10.92 9.63 8.05
CA MET A 56 10.92 9.17 9.44
C MET A 56 12.33 9.19 10.00
N THR A 57 12.44 9.43 11.31
CA THR A 57 13.67 9.16 12.06
C THR A 57 13.95 7.64 12.10
N PRO A 58 15.21 7.22 12.35
CA PRO A 58 15.53 5.79 12.49
C PRO A 58 14.68 5.07 13.54
N GLU A 59 14.41 5.73 14.67
CA GLU A 59 13.59 5.19 15.76
C GLU A 59 12.13 5.03 15.36
N GLU A 60 11.56 6.03 14.68
CA GLU A 60 10.19 5.94 14.14
C GLU A 60 10.08 4.85 13.08
N TYR A 61 11.08 4.74 12.20
CA TYR A 61 11.12 3.73 11.16
C TYR A 61 11.15 2.32 11.75
N GLU A 62 11.99 2.06 12.76
CA GLU A 62 12.05 0.77 13.45
C GLU A 62 10.71 0.43 14.13
N LEU A 63 10.09 1.40 14.80
CA LEU A 63 8.78 1.22 15.42
C LEU A 63 7.69 0.92 14.38
N HIS A 64 7.72 1.61 13.23
CA HIS A 64 6.81 1.36 12.11
C HIS A 64 6.95 -0.06 11.56
N LEU A 65 8.19 -0.55 11.38
CA LEU A 65 8.42 -1.93 10.93
C LEU A 65 7.93 -2.97 11.95
N LYS A 66 8.14 -2.75 13.26
CA LYS A 66 7.62 -3.64 14.31
C LYS A 66 6.10 -3.72 14.28
N LYS A 67 5.41 -2.58 14.16
CA LYS A 67 3.95 -2.55 14.03
C LYS A 67 3.47 -3.24 12.76
N LEU A 68 4.20 -3.09 11.66
CA LEU A 68 3.89 -3.76 10.40
C LEU A 68 4.01 -5.28 10.54
N ASP A 69 5.07 -5.77 11.20
CA ASP A 69 5.30 -7.18 11.48
C ASP A 69 4.17 -7.78 12.35
N GLU A 70 3.72 -7.07 13.38
CA GLU A 70 2.58 -7.48 14.22
C GLU A 70 1.26 -7.52 13.42
N LEU A 71 0.96 -6.47 12.66
CA LEU A 71 -0.26 -6.34 11.86
C LEU A 71 -0.33 -7.41 10.77
N LEU A 72 0.79 -7.68 10.11
CA LEU A 72 0.93 -8.64 9.02
C LEU A 72 1.56 -9.95 9.46
N SER A 73 1.34 -10.33 10.73
CA SER A 73 1.42 -11.73 11.09
C SER A 73 0.58 -12.56 10.10
N GLN A 74 0.90 -13.84 9.91
CA GLN A 74 0.23 -14.69 8.92
C GLN A 74 -1.31 -14.53 8.91
N GLN A 75 -1.93 -14.54 10.10
CA GLN A 75 -3.38 -14.34 10.25
C GLN A 75 -3.87 -12.97 9.72
N GLY A 76 -3.07 -11.92 9.90
CA GLY A 76 -3.38 -10.57 9.41
C GLY A 76 -3.34 -10.50 7.88
N SER A 77 -2.29 -11.05 7.25
CA SER A 77 -2.18 -11.14 5.79
C SER A 77 -3.34 -11.95 5.19
N ASP A 78 -3.63 -13.13 5.77
CA ASP A 78 -4.75 -13.98 5.33
C ASP A 78 -6.10 -13.24 5.42
N THR A 79 -6.29 -12.42 6.45
CA THR A 79 -7.51 -11.62 6.62
C THR A 79 -7.69 -10.62 5.48
N ILE A 80 -6.60 -9.96 5.05
CA ILE A 80 -6.63 -8.98 3.95
C ILE A 80 -6.95 -9.67 2.62
N TYR A 81 -6.30 -10.82 2.35
CA TYR A 81 -6.57 -11.60 1.15
C TYR A 81 -8.03 -12.09 1.09
N ASN A 82 -8.52 -12.65 2.19
CA ASN A 82 -9.92 -13.10 2.30
C ASN A 82 -10.91 -11.96 2.08
N LEU A 83 -10.63 -10.76 2.57
CA LEU A 83 -11.45 -9.58 2.32
C LEU A 83 -11.45 -9.20 0.83
N GLY A 84 -10.28 -9.22 0.18
CA GLY A 84 -10.16 -8.99 -1.26
C GLY A 84 -10.98 -9.99 -2.08
N THR A 85 -10.87 -11.29 -1.76
CA THR A 85 -11.66 -12.36 -2.39
C THR A 85 -13.16 -12.15 -2.19
N TRP A 86 -13.57 -11.81 -0.96
CA TRP A 86 -14.97 -11.57 -0.64
C TRP A 86 -15.55 -10.37 -1.40
N LEU A 87 -14.81 -9.26 -1.49
CA LEU A 87 -15.21 -8.10 -2.29
C LEU A 87 -15.35 -8.43 -3.77
N ASN A 88 -14.45 -9.25 -4.32
CA ASN A 88 -14.49 -9.65 -5.73
C ASN A 88 -15.77 -10.42 -6.08
N ALA A 89 -16.28 -11.25 -5.16
CA ALA A 89 -17.57 -11.93 -5.31
C ALA A 89 -18.76 -10.95 -5.45
N LEU A 90 -18.61 -9.71 -5.01
CA LEU A 90 -19.60 -8.63 -5.13
C LEU A 90 -19.35 -7.71 -6.33
N GLY A 91 -18.34 -7.99 -7.17
CA GLY A 91 -17.91 -7.09 -8.25
C GLY A 91 -17.14 -5.86 -7.77
N LEU A 92 -16.61 -5.90 -6.54
CA LEU A 92 -15.79 -4.85 -5.94
C LEU A 92 -14.32 -5.28 -5.87
N LYS A 93 -13.39 -4.34 -5.74
CA LYS A 93 -11.95 -4.64 -5.59
C LYS A 93 -11.29 -3.82 -4.49
N LEU A 94 -10.32 -4.43 -3.82
CA LEU A 94 -9.44 -3.76 -2.87
C LEU A 94 -8.22 -3.18 -3.63
N THR A 95 -7.91 -1.91 -3.42
CA THR A 95 -6.84 -1.22 -4.14
C THR A 95 -6.12 -0.23 -3.23
N VAL A 96 -4.86 0.05 -3.56
CA VAL A 96 -4.06 1.12 -2.94
C VAL A 96 -3.95 2.27 -3.93
N ALA A 97 -4.16 3.50 -3.45
CA ALA A 97 -4.02 4.71 -4.24
C ALA A 97 -3.00 5.66 -3.60
N VAL A 98 -2.38 6.50 -4.42
CA VAL A 98 -1.53 7.59 -3.92
C VAL A 98 -2.43 8.58 -3.18
N CYS A 99 -2.06 8.96 -1.96
CA CYS A 99 -2.77 10.01 -1.23
C CYS A 99 -2.61 11.33 -1.99
N THR A 100 -3.71 11.84 -2.56
CA THR A 100 -3.75 13.10 -3.32
C THR A 100 -4.03 14.31 -2.46
N ASP A 101 -4.31 14.11 -1.17
CA ASP A 101 -4.86 15.15 -0.31
C ASP A 101 -3.75 15.82 0.50
N THR A 102 -2.94 16.62 -0.18
CA THR A 102 -2.31 17.78 0.44
C THR A 102 -2.99 19.01 -0.16
N GLU A 103 -3.98 19.55 0.58
CA GLU A 103 -4.89 20.67 0.23
C GLU A 103 -6.19 20.26 -0.48
N ASP A 104 -7.21 19.82 0.28
CA ASP A 104 -8.66 20.05 0.00
C ASP A 104 -9.59 19.43 1.07
N ASN A 105 -9.34 19.72 2.36
CA ASN A 105 -10.32 19.44 3.42
C ASN A 105 -10.70 20.70 4.23
N THR A 106 -10.94 21.80 3.50
CA THR A 106 -11.74 22.94 3.99
C THR A 106 -12.44 23.65 2.83
N ALA A 107 -13.32 22.96 2.10
CA ALA A 107 -14.41 23.62 1.37
C ALA A 107 -15.46 22.59 0.93
N ASN A 108 -16.71 22.88 1.28
CA ASN A 108 -17.93 22.42 0.61
C ASN A 108 -18.46 21.02 0.94
N ALA A 109 -18.83 20.84 2.21
CA ALA A 109 -20.11 20.22 2.53
C ALA A 109 -21.23 21.28 2.46
N GLU A 110 -21.51 21.81 1.26
CA GLU A 110 -22.77 22.49 1.00
C GLU A 110 -23.71 21.48 0.36
N ILE A 111 -24.61 20.93 1.18
CA ILE A 111 -25.78 20.22 0.71
C ILE A 111 -26.72 21.30 0.14
N PRO A 112 -27.06 21.30 -1.16
CA PRO A 112 -28.19 22.10 -1.60
C PRO A 112 -29.46 21.41 -1.11
N ALA A 113 -30.05 21.99 -0.07
CA ALA A 113 -31.41 21.72 0.31
C ALA A 113 -32.34 22.29 -0.77
N GLU A 114 -32.79 21.45 -1.70
CA GLU A 114 -34.00 21.70 -2.48
C GLU A 114 -34.94 20.50 -2.38
N LEU A 115 -35.69 20.49 -1.28
CA LEU A 115 -37.02 19.89 -1.23
C LEU A 115 -38.00 21.06 -1.12
N THR A 116 -38.59 21.44 -2.23
CA THR A 116 -39.71 22.38 -2.28
C THR A 116 -40.90 21.72 -2.97
N VAL A 117 -41.82 21.30 -2.11
CA VAL A 117 -43.30 21.17 -2.21
C VAL A 117 -43.92 20.87 -3.57
#